data_AF-A0A2V2Q6Q0-F1
#
_entry.id   AF-A0A2V2Q6Q0-F1
#
_cell.length_a   1.000
_cell.length_b   1.000
_cell.length_c   1.000
_cell.angle_alpha   90.00
_cell.angle_beta   90.00
_cell.angle_gamma   90.00
#
_symmetry.space_group_name_H-M   'P 1'
#
loop_
_entity.id
_entity.type
_entity.pdbx_description
1 polymer ?
#
loop_
_entity_poly.entity_id
_entity_poly.type
_entity_poly.pdbx_seq_one_letter_code
_entity_poly.pdbx_strand_id
1 'polypeptide(L)'
;MTPQEGTAPTTGREAADPNLRHLLARAATVERRIRHAVELRRSTDPDPDDDFRGLYLTDESVTRLLDEEGARAFPAVPPPGEGGAASRLDALAREFALTPLDTEILLIALVPDLDDRFEAFYAYLNDDVTRRRPSTGLALGLCGAASSDPGARARLAAGAPLRSGGLLLVEDLDRPFLSRALRVPDRVRS
;
A
#
# COMPACT_ATOMS: atom_id res chain seq x y z
N MET A 1 47.57 -26.87 31.78
CA MET A 1 47.43 -25.41 31.85
C MET A 1 46.59 -24.99 30.64
N THR A 2 45.29 -24.84 30.86
CA THR A 2 44.29 -24.21 29.96
C THR A 2 44.59 -22.71 29.78
N PRO A 3 43.90 -21.95 28.89
CA PRO A 3 43.03 -22.27 27.75
C PRO A 3 43.37 -21.43 26.49
N GLN A 4 42.70 -21.65 25.35
CA GLN A 4 41.88 -20.60 24.72
C GLN A 4 41.06 -21.13 23.53
N GLU A 5 39.75 -21.08 23.73
CA GLU A 5 38.71 -21.02 22.72
C GLU A 5 38.88 -19.78 21.82
N GLY A 6 38.48 -19.89 20.56
CA GLY A 6 38.55 -18.79 19.60
C GLY A 6 37.72 -19.04 18.34
N THR A 7 36.41 -18.97 18.50
CA THR A 7 35.44 -18.38 17.54
C THR A 7 35.24 -19.07 16.18
N ALA A 8 34.26 -19.98 16.13
CA ALA A 8 33.12 -19.72 15.24
C ALA A 8 32.09 -18.91 16.06
N PRO A 9 31.41 -17.90 15.50
CA PRO A 9 30.39 -18.17 14.49
C PRO A 9 30.31 -17.11 13.37
N THR A 10 30.20 -17.55 12.12
CA THR A 10 29.67 -16.73 11.02
C THR A 10 28.16 -16.92 10.93
N THR A 11 27.42 -16.57 11.99
CA THR A 11 25.97 -16.42 11.92
C THR A 11 25.64 -15.00 11.43
N GLY A 12 25.99 -14.73 10.17
CA GLY A 12 25.83 -13.43 9.51
C GLY A 12 24.72 -13.40 8.47
N ARG A 13 23.74 -14.31 8.56
CA ARG A 13 22.46 -14.19 7.83
C ARG A 13 21.44 -13.63 8.82
N GLU A 14 21.66 -12.35 9.14
CA GLU A 14 20.91 -11.55 10.11
C GLU A 14 19.41 -11.79 10.01
N ALA A 15 18.77 -11.99 11.16
CA ALA A 15 17.32 -12.00 11.29
C ALA A 15 16.74 -10.80 10.54
N ALA A 16 15.96 -11.04 9.48
CA ALA A 16 15.47 -9.96 8.61
C ALA A 16 15.01 -8.76 9.43
N ASP A 17 15.52 -7.58 9.08
CA ASP A 17 15.37 -6.32 9.83
C ASP A 17 13.94 -6.23 10.39
N PRO A 18 13.75 -6.16 11.72
CA PRO A 18 12.42 -6.11 12.32
C PRO A 18 11.57 -4.97 11.76
N ASN A 19 12.18 -3.88 11.30
CA ASN A 19 11.49 -2.79 10.62
C ASN A 19 10.95 -3.21 9.25
N LEU A 20 11.78 -3.89 8.45
CA LEU A 20 11.39 -4.40 7.15
C LEU A 20 10.28 -5.45 7.29
N ARG A 21 10.41 -6.38 8.25
CA ARG A 21 9.35 -7.37 8.54
C ARG A 21 8.03 -6.70 8.91
N HIS A 22 8.08 -5.67 9.76
CA HIS A 22 6.90 -4.91 10.14
C HIS A 22 6.27 -4.21 8.93
N LEU A 23 7.07 -3.53 8.10
CA LEU A 23 6.60 -2.87 6.88
C LEU A 23 5.96 -3.87 5.91
N LEU A 24 6.61 -5.02 5.67
CA LEU A 24 6.10 -6.07 4.79
C LEU A 24 4.80 -6.69 5.33
N ALA A 25 4.67 -6.89 6.65
CA ALA A 25 3.42 -7.36 7.25
C ALA A 25 2.27 -6.35 7.05
N ARG A 26 2.56 -5.06 7.15
CA ARG A 26 1.59 -3.99 6.88
C ARG A 26 1.25 -3.91 5.39
N ALA A 27 2.23 -4.02 4.49
CA ALA A 27 2.02 -4.07 3.05
C ALA A 27 1.15 -5.28 2.65
N ALA A 28 1.40 -6.47 3.19
CA ALA A 28 0.57 -7.66 2.96
C ALA A 28 -0.89 -7.46 3.46
N THR A 29 -1.10 -6.62 4.47
CA THR A 29 -2.44 -6.27 4.96
C THR A 29 -3.14 -5.27 4.04
N VAL A 30 -2.40 -4.36 3.40
CA VAL A 30 -2.91 -3.50 2.33
C VAL A 30 -3.25 -4.35 1.10
N GLU A 31 -2.37 -5.28 0.72
CA GLU A 31 -2.58 -6.18 -0.41
C GLU A 31 -3.89 -6.96 -0.29
N ARG A 32 -4.15 -7.60 0.85
CA ARG A 32 -5.41 -8.33 1.08
C ARG A 32 -6.65 -7.44 0.90
N ARG A 33 -6.59 -6.18 1.34
CA ARG A 33 -7.71 -5.23 1.16
C ARG A 33 -7.89 -4.83 -0.30
N ILE A 34 -6.80 -4.60 -1.03
CA ILE A 34 -6.84 -4.30 -2.46
C ILE A 34 -7.45 -5.49 -3.23
N ARG A 35 -6.97 -6.71 -2.97
CA ARG A 35 -7.51 -7.92 -3.59
C ARG A 35 -9.00 -8.09 -3.30
N HIS A 36 -9.41 -7.90 -2.05
CA HIS A 36 -10.83 -7.95 -1.69
C HIS A 36 -11.66 -6.88 -2.41
N ALA A 37 -11.15 -5.66 -2.55
CA ALA A 37 -11.84 -4.60 -3.29
C ALA A 37 -11.96 -4.93 -4.79
N VAL A 38 -10.95 -5.55 -5.39
CA VAL A 38 -10.98 -6.04 -6.78
C VAL A 38 -12.05 -7.13 -6.92
N GLU A 39 -12.07 -8.12 -6.03
CA GLU A 39 -13.08 -9.20 -6.04
C GLU A 39 -14.52 -8.66 -5.88
N LEU A 40 -14.72 -7.70 -4.97
CA LEU A 40 -16.02 -7.05 -4.79
C LEU A 40 -16.46 -6.31 -6.06
N ARG A 41 -15.56 -5.54 -6.68
CA ARG A 41 -15.89 -4.82 -7.92
C ARG A 41 -16.29 -5.79 -9.03
N ARG A 42 -15.53 -6.87 -9.22
CA ARG A 42 -15.86 -7.96 -10.15
C ARG A 42 -17.25 -8.55 -9.91
N SER A 43 -17.63 -8.78 -8.65
CA SER A 43 -18.94 -9.38 -8.33
C SER A 43 -20.13 -8.48 -8.63
N THR A 44 -19.90 -7.18 -8.85
CA THR A 44 -20.93 -6.16 -9.06
C THR A 44 -20.96 -5.61 -10.48
N ASP A 45 -20.03 -6.01 -11.36
CA ASP A 45 -19.99 -5.60 -12.76
C ASP A 45 -21.02 -6.39 -13.59
N PRO A 46 -22.03 -5.73 -14.19
CA PRO A 46 -23.17 -6.42 -14.82
C PRO A 46 -22.90 -7.01 -16.21
N ASP A 47 -21.76 -6.78 -16.87
CA ASP A 47 -21.50 -7.32 -18.22
C ASP A 47 -20.03 -7.71 -18.50
N PRO A 48 -19.61 -8.95 -18.19
CA PRO A 48 -18.24 -9.41 -18.38
C PRO A 48 -17.79 -9.59 -19.85
N ASP A 49 -18.71 -9.58 -20.82
CA ASP A 49 -18.45 -9.99 -22.22
C ASP A 49 -18.61 -8.84 -23.25
N ASP A 50 -18.44 -7.57 -22.85
CA ASP A 50 -18.53 -6.43 -23.78
C ASP A 50 -17.38 -6.42 -24.82
N ASP A 51 -17.74 -6.55 -26.10
CA ASP A 51 -16.86 -6.59 -27.28
C ASP A 51 -15.94 -5.36 -27.44
N PHE A 52 -16.18 -4.26 -26.72
CA PHE A 52 -15.35 -3.05 -26.73
C PHE A 52 -14.22 -3.04 -25.67
N ARG A 53 -14.05 -4.11 -24.88
CA ARG A 53 -13.04 -4.21 -23.79
C ARG A 53 -11.57 -4.20 -24.24
N GLY A 54 -11.25 -4.26 -25.54
CA GLY A 54 -9.86 -4.22 -26.05
C GLY A 54 -9.08 -2.92 -25.75
N LEU A 55 -9.74 -1.89 -25.22
CA LEU A 55 -9.17 -0.57 -24.89
C LEU A 55 -9.12 -0.27 -23.37
N TYR A 56 -9.68 -1.14 -22.52
CA TYR A 56 -9.74 -0.98 -21.06
C TYR A 56 -9.18 -2.23 -20.37
N LEU A 57 -8.61 -2.07 -19.16
CA LEU A 57 -8.07 -3.20 -18.39
C LEU A 57 -9.18 -4.25 -18.20
N THR A 58 -9.07 -5.41 -18.84
CA THR A 58 -10.10 -6.45 -18.78
C THR A 58 -10.04 -7.20 -17.45
N ASP A 59 -11.20 -7.64 -16.95
CA ASP A 59 -11.27 -8.53 -15.78
C ASP A 59 -10.39 -9.76 -15.93
N GLU A 60 -10.21 -10.23 -17.17
CA GLU A 60 -9.34 -11.35 -17.52
C GLU A 60 -7.85 -11.03 -17.28
N SER A 61 -7.40 -9.81 -17.59
CA SER A 61 -6.01 -9.38 -17.35
C SER A 61 -5.70 -9.31 -15.86
N VAL A 62 -6.65 -8.81 -15.06
CA VAL A 62 -6.54 -8.79 -13.59
C VAL A 62 -6.67 -10.20 -13.02
N THR A 63 -7.50 -11.07 -13.60
CA THR A 63 -7.62 -12.47 -13.18
C THR A 63 -6.33 -13.24 -13.41
N ARG A 64 -5.70 -13.09 -14.59
CA ARG A 64 -4.39 -13.69 -14.88
C ARG A 64 -3.32 -13.17 -13.93
N LEU A 65 -3.34 -11.88 -13.60
CA LEU A 65 -2.45 -11.31 -12.59
C LEU A 65 -2.69 -11.99 -11.22
N LEU A 66 -3.95 -12.03 -10.73
CA LEU A 66 -4.30 -12.69 -9.47
C LEU A 66 -3.92 -14.19 -9.42
N ASP A 67 -4.08 -14.91 -10.54
CA ASP A 67 -3.81 -16.35 -10.66
C ASP A 67 -2.32 -16.70 -10.77
N GLU A 68 -1.54 -15.93 -11.55
CA GLU A 68 -0.07 -16.02 -11.60
C GLU A 68 0.57 -15.72 -10.22
N GLU A 69 -0.18 -15.06 -9.34
CA GLU A 69 0.25 -14.57 -8.04
C GLU A 69 0.14 -15.51 -6.86
N GLY A 70 -0.60 -16.61 -6.96
CA GLY A 70 -0.52 -17.67 -5.96
C GLY A 70 0.93 -18.16 -5.73
N ALA A 71 1.82 -17.94 -6.70
CA ALA A 71 3.24 -18.28 -6.65
C ALA A 71 4.18 -17.14 -6.18
N ARG A 72 3.73 -15.87 -6.11
CA ARG A 72 4.57 -14.67 -5.84
C ARG A 72 3.95 -13.66 -4.86
N ALA A 73 2.99 -14.06 -4.03
CA ALA A 73 2.47 -13.21 -2.97
C ALA A 73 3.61 -12.67 -2.07
N PHE A 74 3.42 -11.50 -1.44
CA PHE A 74 4.34 -11.09 -0.38
C PHE A 74 4.51 -12.26 0.58
N PRO A 75 5.75 -12.62 0.98
CA PRO A 75 5.95 -13.74 1.89
C PRO A 75 5.06 -13.50 3.10
N ALA A 76 4.17 -14.46 3.39
CA ALA A 76 3.24 -14.37 4.52
C ALA A 76 4.09 -14.17 5.77
N VAL A 77 4.17 -12.92 6.25
CA VAL A 77 4.92 -12.62 7.46
C VAL A 77 4.11 -13.27 8.59
N PRO A 78 4.69 -14.22 9.34
CA PRO A 78 4.00 -14.80 10.49
C PRO A 78 3.56 -13.66 11.41
N PRO A 79 2.40 -13.78 12.11
CA PRO A 79 1.92 -12.74 13.00
C PRO A 79 3.06 -12.31 13.92
N PRO A 80 3.24 -10.99 14.16
CA PRO A 80 4.36 -10.50 14.94
C PRO A 80 4.38 -11.24 16.28
N GLY A 81 5.47 -11.94 16.56
CA GLY A 81 5.75 -12.37 17.91
C GLY A 81 5.76 -11.11 18.78
N GLU A 82 4.96 -11.12 19.85
CA GLU A 82 4.84 -10.02 20.79
C GLU A 82 6.25 -9.62 21.28
N GLY A 83 6.80 -8.55 20.69
CA GLY A 83 8.25 -8.35 20.69
C GLY A 83 8.71 -7.00 20.17
N GLY A 84 8.08 -5.92 20.66
CA GLY A 84 8.81 -4.86 21.36
C GLY A 84 9.93 -4.06 20.69
N ALA A 85 9.95 -3.86 19.37
CA ALA A 85 10.69 -2.75 18.77
C ALA A 85 9.74 -1.88 17.96
N ALA A 86 9.61 -0.61 18.32
CA ALA A 86 8.86 0.35 17.51
C ALA A 86 9.48 0.41 16.11
N SER A 87 8.70 0.06 15.09
CA SER A 87 9.22 0.05 13.73
C SER A 87 9.58 1.47 13.27
N ARG A 88 10.39 1.62 12.22
CA ARG A 88 10.62 2.92 11.55
C ARG A 88 9.30 3.59 11.17
N LEU A 89 8.28 2.83 10.79
CA LEU A 89 6.95 3.34 10.48
C LEU A 89 6.25 3.89 11.74
N ASP A 90 6.40 3.24 12.89
CA ASP A 90 5.85 3.74 14.16
C ASP A 90 6.62 4.99 14.65
N ALA A 91 7.93 5.04 14.42
CA ALA A 91 8.73 6.22 14.71
C ALA A 91 8.29 7.41 13.85
N LEU A 92 8.16 7.21 12.53
CA LEU A 92 7.63 8.20 11.58
C LEU A 92 6.22 8.66 11.98
N ALA A 93 5.35 7.72 12.35
CA ALA A 93 3.99 8.04 12.77
C ALA A 93 3.98 8.92 14.02
N ARG A 94 4.86 8.67 15.00
CA ARG A 94 4.98 9.54 16.18
C ARG A 94 5.58 10.90 15.85
N GLU A 95 6.64 10.93 15.04
CA GLU A 95 7.35 12.16 14.66
C GLU A 95 6.43 13.14 13.92
N PHE A 96 5.64 12.64 12.98
CA PHE A 96 4.71 13.44 12.20
C PHE A 96 3.29 13.47 12.80
N ALA A 97 3.08 12.92 14.00
CA ALA A 97 1.77 12.81 14.65
C ALA A 97 0.67 12.18 13.74
N LEU A 98 1.06 11.18 12.96
CA LEU A 98 0.18 10.43 12.08
C LEU A 98 -0.79 9.58 12.90
N THR A 99 -2.06 9.63 12.53
CA THR A 99 -3.08 8.73 13.08
C THR A 99 -3.07 7.38 12.37
N PRO A 100 -3.77 6.36 12.90
CA PRO A 100 -3.87 5.07 12.23
C PRO A 100 -4.34 5.19 10.78
N LEU A 101 -5.31 6.08 10.51
CA LEU A 101 -5.78 6.34 9.14
C LEU A 101 -4.69 6.95 8.26
N ASP A 102 -3.89 7.87 8.80
CA ASP A 102 -2.81 8.51 8.04
C ASP A 102 -1.74 7.48 7.62
N THR A 103 -1.36 6.58 8.54
CA THR A 103 -0.41 5.50 8.27
C THR A 103 -0.94 4.53 7.20
N GLU A 104 -2.24 4.22 7.24
CA GLU A 104 -2.88 3.36 6.25
C GLU A 104 -2.90 4.00 4.84
N ILE A 105 -3.25 5.28 4.75
CA ILE A 105 -3.20 6.04 3.50
C ILE A 105 -1.78 6.09 2.94
N LEU A 106 -0.78 6.30 3.81
CA LEU A 106 0.63 6.33 3.41
C LEU A 106 1.08 4.98 2.84
N LEU A 107 0.71 3.87 3.50
CA LEU A 107 1.02 2.53 3.01
C LEU A 107 0.36 2.24 1.67
N ILE A 108 -0.91 2.60 1.49
CA ILE A 108 -1.63 2.48 0.21
C ILE A 108 -0.91 3.27 -0.90
N ALA A 109 -0.42 4.48 -0.62
CA ALA A 109 0.33 5.23 -1.61
C ALA A 109 1.74 4.65 -1.91
N LEU A 110 2.31 3.90 -0.96
CA LEU A 110 3.65 3.33 -1.04
C LEU A 110 3.71 1.98 -1.78
N VAL A 111 2.70 1.12 -1.66
CA VAL A 111 2.75 -0.23 -2.24
C VAL A 111 3.11 -0.31 -3.74
N PRO A 112 2.68 0.58 -4.66
CA PRO A 112 3.11 0.53 -6.06
C PRO A 112 4.60 0.83 -6.27
N ASP A 113 5.27 1.42 -5.27
CA ASP A 113 6.73 1.61 -5.32
C ASP A 113 7.50 0.39 -4.81
N LEU A 114 6.83 -0.52 -4.09
CA LEU A 114 7.40 -1.78 -3.61
C LEU A 114 7.20 -2.90 -4.62
N ASP A 115 6.11 -2.84 -5.39
CA ASP A 115 5.68 -3.87 -6.31
C ASP A 115 4.79 -3.26 -7.39
N ASP A 116 5.22 -3.35 -8.65
CA ASP A 116 4.56 -2.72 -9.80
C ASP A 116 3.19 -3.32 -10.11
N ARG A 117 2.87 -4.52 -9.60
CA ARG A 117 1.56 -5.15 -9.78
C ARG A 117 0.42 -4.33 -9.16
N PHE A 118 0.70 -3.58 -8.09
CA PHE A 118 -0.28 -2.66 -7.52
C PHE A 118 -0.64 -1.52 -8.47
N GLU A 119 0.23 -1.17 -9.42
CA GLU A 119 -0.11 -0.21 -10.46
C GLU A 119 -1.28 -0.72 -11.31
N ALA A 120 -1.30 -2.02 -11.66
CA ALA A 120 -2.38 -2.64 -12.41
C ALA A 120 -3.67 -2.75 -11.59
N PHE A 121 -3.58 -3.12 -10.30
CA PHE A 121 -4.75 -3.13 -9.42
C PHE A 121 -5.36 -1.73 -9.26
N TYR A 122 -4.54 -0.69 -9.14
CA TYR A 122 -5.04 0.68 -9.07
C TYR A 122 -5.60 1.17 -10.38
N ALA A 123 -4.99 0.84 -11.52
CA ALA A 123 -5.56 1.14 -12.82
C ALA A 123 -6.98 0.54 -12.97
N TYR A 124 -7.15 -0.73 -12.57
CA TYR A 124 -8.46 -1.40 -12.59
C TYR A 124 -9.46 -0.76 -11.60
N LEU A 125 -9.04 -0.53 -10.35
CA LEU A 125 -9.92 0.05 -9.32
C LEU A 125 -10.27 1.53 -9.61
N ASN A 126 -9.41 2.26 -10.31
CA ASN A 126 -9.69 3.61 -10.79
C ASN A 126 -10.48 3.63 -12.11
N ASP A 127 -10.69 2.47 -12.74
CA ASP A 127 -11.34 2.36 -14.06
C ASP A 127 -10.59 3.12 -15.18
N ASP A 128 -9.26 3.23 -15.05
CA ASP A 128 -8.44 4.06 -15.95
C ASP A 128 -7.00 3.51 -16.00
N VAL A 129 -6.64 2.95 -17.15
CA VAL A 129 -5.34 2.31 -17.41
C VAL A 129 -4.15 3.26 -17.28
N THR A 130 -4.40 4.56 -17.41
CA THR A 130 -3.39 5.60 -17.26
C THR A 130 -3.13 5.96 -15.80
N ARG A 131 -4.02 5.54 -14.88
CA ARG A 131 -3.96 5.87 -13.45
C ARG A 131 -3.44 4.71 -12.61
N ARG A 132 -2.11 4.66 -12.55
CA ARG A 132 -1.34 3.65 -11.81
C ARG A 132 -1.12 3.95 -10.32
N ARG A 133 -1.71 5.04 -9.84
CA ARG A 133 -1.60 5.51 -8.45
C ARG A 133 -2.98 5.52 -7.80
N PRO A 134 -3.06 5.29 -6.48
CA PRO A 134 -4.35 5.32 -5.81
C PRO A 134 -4.91 6.73 -5.85
N SER A 135 -6.19 6.86 -6.19
CA SER A 135 -6.90 8.13 -6.03
C SER A 135 -7.25 8.37 -4.56
N THR A 136 -7.51 9.63 -4.21
CA THR A 136 -7.96 10.03 -2.87
C THR A 136 -9.22 9.27 -2.45
N GLY A 137 -10.19 9.13 -3.36
CA GLY A 137 -11.41 8.37 -3.12
C GLY A 137 -11.13 6.88 -2.89
N LEU A 138 -10.26 6.29 -3.72
CA LEU A 138 -9.87 4.89 -3.59
C LEU A 138 -9.15 4.61 -2.26
N ALA A 139 -8.20 5.45 -1.87
CA ALA A 139 -7.47 5.30 -0.61
C ALA A 139 -8.40 5.37 0.61
N LEU A 140 -9.34 6.32 0.64
CA LEU A 140 -10.34 6.41 1.69
C LEU A 140 -11.25 5.17 1.71
N GLY A 141 -11.71 4.71 0.55
CA GLY A 141 -12.54 3.51 0.41
C GLY A 141 -11.83 2.25 0.92
N LEU A 142 -10.56 2.05 0.57
CA LEU A 142 -9.73 0.93 1.04
C LEU A 142 -9.46 0.98 2.56
N CYS A 143 -9.51 2.18 3.17
CA CYS A 143 -9.45 2.36 4.61
C CYS A 143 -10.81 2.18 5.31
N GLY A 144 -11.90 1.94 4.57
CA GLY A 144 -13.26 1.89 5.12
C GLY A 144 -13.81 3.26 5.54
N ALA A 145 -13.17 4.36 5.13
CA ALA A 145 -13.60 5.71 5.43
C ALA A 145 -14.58 6.21 4.34
N ALA A 146 -15.69 6.81 4.77
CA ALA A 146 -16.64 7.41 3.85
C ALA A 146 -15.99 8.62 3.14
N SER A 147 -16.13 8.71 1.82
CA SER A 147 -15.58 9.82 1.01
C SER A 147 -16.19 11.19 1.37
N SER A 148 -17.36 11.18 2.01
CA SER A 148 -18.07 12.34 2.54
C SER A 148 -17.66 12.72 3.97
N ASP A 149 -16.92 11.86 4.70
CA ASP A 149 -16.49 12.15 6.06
C ASP A 149 -15.51 13.33 6.08
N PRO A 150 -15.87 14.47 6.71
CA PRO A 150 -14.99 15.62 6.81
C PRO A 150 -13.67 15.30 7.52
N GLY A 151 -13.68 14.39 8.51
CA GLY A 151 -12.50 13.99 9.26
C GLY A 151 -11.47 13.28 8.39
N ALA A 152 -11.93 12.27 7.63
CA ALA A 152 -11.11 11.58 6.64
C ALA A 152 -10.59 12.52 5.53
N ARG A 153 -11.43 13.41 5.00
CA ARG A 153 -11.01 14.39 3.98
C ARG A 153 -9.97 15.37 4.50
N ALA A 154 -10.09 15.79 5.76
CA ALA A 154 -9.14 16.69 6.39
C ALA A 154 -7.73 16.10 6.50
N ARG A 155 -7.57 14.76 6.52
CA ARG A 155 -6.26 14.08 6.50
C ARG A 155 -5.45 14.28 5.22
N LEU A 156 -6.12 14.63 4.12
CA LEU A 156 -5.51 14.86 2.81
C LEU A 156 -5.50 16.35 2.42
N ALA A 157 -5.93 17.23 3.34
CA ALA A 157 -5.84 18.67 3.16
C ALA A 157 -4.36 19.13 3.16
N ALA A 158 -4.07 20.28 2.55
CA ALA A 158 -2.68 20.74 2.36
C ALA A 158 -1.91 20.92 3.69
N GLY A 159 -2.60 21.32 4.75
CA GLY A 159 -2.01 21.45 6.10
C GLY A 159 -1.97 20.16 6.92
N ALA A 160 -2.55 19.06 6.41
CA ALA A 160 -2.59 17.80 7.13
C ALA A 160 -1.19 17.18 7.26
N PRO A 161 -0.89 16.45 8.34
CA PRO A 161 0.45 15.95 8.63
C PRO A 161 1.10 15.16 7.48
N LEU A 162 0.31 14.38 6.74
CA LEU A 162 0.79 13.63 5.58
C LEU A 162 1.39 14.53 4.49
N ARG A 163 0.77 15.69 4.23
CA ARG A 163 1.18 16.61 3.17
C ARG A 163 2.13 17.68 3.65
N SER A 164 1.87 18.26 4.83
CA SER A 164 2.74 19.28 5.42
C SER A 164 4.08 18.70 5.87
N GLY A 165 4.09 17.46 6.34
CA GLY A 165 5.31 16.68 6.61
C GLY A 165 6.01 16.16 5.36
N GLY A 166 5.41 16.34 4.18
CA GLY A 166 6.00 15.91 2.92
C GLY A 166 6.11 14.38 2.80
N LEU A 167 5.24 13.62 3.46
CA LEU A 167 5.20 12.16 3.35
C LEU A 167 4.32 11.69 2.18
N LEU A 168 3.40 12.56 1.76
CA LEU A 168 2.44 12.29 0.70
C LEU A 168 2.30 13.51 -0.22
N LEU A 169 2.37 13.27 -1.51
CA LEU A 169 2.04 14.20 -2.57
C LEU A 169 0.63 13.91 -3.07
N VAL A 170 -0.13 14.99 -3.31
CA VAL A 170 -1.42 14.93 -3.99
C VAL A 170 -1.24 15.61 -5.35
N GLU A 171 -1.39 14.83 -6.41
CA GLU A 171 -1.25 15.25 -7.80
C GLU A 171 -2.65 15.53 -8.40
N ASP A 172 -2.69 16.00 -9.66
CA ASP A 172 -3.93 16.31 -10.38
C ASP A 172 -4.86 17.30 -9.65
N LEU A 173 -4.31 18.39 -9.11
CA LEU A 173 -5.08 19.34 -8.28
C LEU A 173 -6.24 20.02 -9.03
N ASP A 174 -6.17 20.07 -10.36
CA ASP A 174 -7.22 20.52 -11.28
C ASP A 174 -8.45 19.58 -11.28
N ARG A 175 -8.29 18.33 -10.84
CA ARG A 175 -9.37 17.34 -10.74
C ARG A 175 -10.16 17.47 -9.43
N PRO A 176 -11.41 16.95 -9.40
CA PRO A 176 -12.19 16.83 -8.17
C PRO A 176 -11.42 16.07 -7.08
N PHE A 177 -11.63 16.44 -5.82
CA PHE A 177 -10.87 15.93 -4.66
C PHE A 177 -10.69 14.41 -4.65
N LEU A 178 -11.75 13.64 -4.91
CA LEU A 178 -11.70 12.17 -4.88
C LEU A 178 -10.90 11.56 -6.02
N SER A 179 -10.76 12.26 -7.14
CA SER A 179 -10.05 11.80 -8.34
C SER A 179 -8.58 12.19 -8.36
N ARG A 180 -8.08 12.85 -7.31
CA ARG A 180 -6.67 13.28 -7.21
C ARG A 180 -5.78 12.11 -6.83
N ALA A 181 -4.68 11.92 -7.56
CA ALA A 181 -3.74 10.85 -7.32
C ALA A 181 -2.89 11.10 -6.05
N LEU A 182 -2.57 10.03 -5.34
CA LEU A 182 -1.71 10.04 -4.16
C LEU A 182 -0.37 9.36 -4.49
N ARG A 183 0.74 10.00 -4.10
CA ARG A 183 2.09 9.48 -4.34
C ARG A 183 3.02 9.73 -3.16
N VAL A 184 3.87 8.77 -2.85
CA VAL A 184 4.95 8.95 -1.88
C VAL A 184 6.18 9.57 -2.57
N PRO A 185 6.77 10.66 -2.04
CA PRO A 185 7.97 11.27 -2.63
C PRO A 185 9.21 10.41 -2.39
N ASP A 186 10.21 10.52 -3.28
CA ASP A 186 11.39 9.64 -3.28
C ASP A 186 12.18 9.62 -1.96
N ARG A 187 12.18 10.74 -1.21
CA ARG A 187 12.81 10.84 0.11
C ARG A 187 12.25 9.89 1.17
N VAL A 188 11.04 9.37 0.99
CA VAL A 188 10.40 8.39 1.89
C VAL A 188 10.66 6.96 1.40
N ARG A 189 11.12 6.79 0.15
CA ARG A 189 11.41 5.49 -0.48
C ARG A 189 12.84 5.00 -0.19
N SER A 190 13.76 5.91 0.16
CA SER A 190 15.18 5.63 0.49
C SER A 190 15.39 5.29 1.96
#